data_AF-A0A2W2BNZ1-F1
#
_entry.id   AF-A0A2W2BNZ1-F1
#
_cell.length_a   1.000
_cell.length_b   1.000
_cell.length_c   1.000
_cell.angle_alpha   90.00
_cell.angle_beta   90.00
_cell.angle_gamma   90.00
#
_symmetry.space_group_name_H-M   'P 1'
#
loop_
_entity.id
_entity.type
_entity.pdbx_description
1 polymer ?
#
loop_
_entity_poly.entity_id
_entity_poly.type
_entity_poly.pdbx_seq_one_letter_code
_entity_poly.pdbx_strand_id
1 'polypeptide(L)'
;MLILVRIVLGFLGFVTSWFISYWIYFAGYDLAGSPFLGRGVPFLLGIGVAIFILAATEHLQHGLLSSIVLGAVALGGIGFVAGFFGPMILDPGASQGPLLSLLMTGQGGFVLGGPLGALWWWIRQRRAAA
;
A
#
# COMPACT_ATOMS: atom_id res chain seq x y z
N MET A 1 -12.60 6.11 11.34
CA MET A 1 -11.89 6.24 10.05
C MET A 1 -12.86 6.01 8.88
N LEU A 2 -12.73 6.71 7.74
CA LEU A 2 -13.57 6.43 6.55
C LEU A 2 -13.34 4.97 6.12
N ILE A 3 -14.42 4.20 5.91
CA ILE A 3 -14.34 2.78 5.49
C ILE A 3 -13.44 2.58 4.26
N LEU A 4 -13.49 3.53 3.31
CA LEU A 4 -12.66 3.57 2.11
C LEU A 4 -11.16 3.50 2.42
N VAL A 5 -10.73 4.16 3.48
CA VAL A 5 -9.32 4.21 3.88
C VAL A 5 -8.87 2.89 4.46
N ARG A 6 -9.70 2.28 5.31
CA ARG A 6 -9.43 0.94 5.85
C ARG A 6 -9.24 -0.04 4.69
N ILE A 7 -10.11 0.03 3.68
CA ILE A 7 -10.03 -0.79 2.47
C ILE A 7 -8.74 -0.51 1.70
N VAL A 8 -8.36 0.75 1.47
CA VAL A 8 -7.10 1.10 0.76
C VAL A 8 -5.87 0.61 1.52
N LEU A 9 -5.82 0.82 2.84
CA LEU A 9 -4.71 0.34 3.68
C LEU A 9 -4.63 -1.19 3.71
N GLY A 10 -5.79 -1.86 3.83
CA GLY A 10 -5.88 -3.31 3.76
C GLY A 10 -5.42 -3.84 2.40
N PHE A 11 -5.83 -3.20 1.31
CA PHE A 11 -5.41 -3.57 -0.05
C PHE A 11 -3.91 -3.37 -0.25
N LEU A 12 -3.35 -2.22 0.16
CA LEU A 12 -1.90 -1.98 0.09
C LEU A 12 -1.11 -3.00 0.92
N GLY A 13 -1.57 -3.29 2.15
CA GLY A 13 -1.00 -4.33 2.99
C GLY A 13 -1.07 -5.72 2.37
N PHE A 14 -2.21 -6.08 1.76
CA PHE A 14 -2.37 -7.31 0.98
C PHE A 14 -1.34 -7.39 -0.14
N VAL A 15 -1.29 -6.40 -1.03
CA VAL A 15 -0.41 -6.41 -2.21
C VAL A 15 1.05 -6.50 -1.79
N THR A 16 1.45 -5.71 -0.79
CA THR A 16 2.83 -5.66 -0.31
C THR A 16 3.24 -6.97 0.33
N SER A 17 2.42 -7.49 1.25
CA SER A 17 2.73 -8.76 1.93
C SER A 17 2.71 -9.92 0.95
N TRP A 18 1.72 -10.02 0.06
CA TRP A 18 1.65 -11.08 -0.95
C TRP A 18 2.89 -11.06 -1.85
N PHE A 19 3.26 -9.89 -2.38
CA PHE A 19 4.37 -9.73 -3.30
C PHE A 19 5.72 -10.07 -2.65
N ILE A 20 5.98 -9.52 -1.46
CA ILE A 20 7.22 -9.78 -0.71
C ILE A 20 7.29 -11.24 -0.29
N SER A 21 6.20 -11.80 0.25
CA SER A 21 6.16 -13.20 0.65
C SER A 21 6.44 -14.13 -0.53
N TYR A 22 5.82 -13.87 -1.69
CA TYR A 22 6.06 -14.62 -2.91
C TYR A 22 7.53 -14.57 -3.32
N TRP A 23 8.08 -13.38 -3.59
CA TRP A 23 9.42 -13.28 -4.19
C TRP A 23 10.55 -13.70 -3.26
N ILE A 24 10.43 -13.43 -1.96
CA ILE A 24 11.52 -13.70 -1.01
C ILE A 24 11.50 -15.14 -0.50
N TYR A 25 10.31 -15.67 -0.18
CA TYR A 25 10.20 -16.94 0.55
C TYR A 25 9.59 -18.06 -0.27
N PHE A 26 8.69 -17.77 -1.22
CA PHE A 26 7.86 -18.79 -1.84
C PHE A 26 8.10 -19.03 -3.34
N ALA A 27 8.85 -18.16 -4.04
CA ALA A 27 9.13 -18.29 -5.47
C ALA A 27 9.85 -19.60 -5.83
N GLY A 28 10.70 -20.12 -4.92
CA GLY A 28 11.37 -21.41 -5.10
C GLY A 28 10.42 -22.61 -5.18
N TYR A 29 9.24 -22.53 -4.56
CA TYR A 29 8.26 -23.62 -4.57
C TYR A 29 7.54 -23.74 -5.92
N ASP A 30 7.40 -22.64 -6.66
CA ASP A 30 6.92 -22.66 -8.05
C ASP A 30 7.92 -23.39 -8.96
N LEU A 31 9.21 -23.09 -8.79
CA LEU A 31 10.30 -23.75 -9.53
C LEU A 31 10.42 -25.24 -9.17
N ALA A 32 10.10 -25.61 -7.93
CA ALA A 32 10.08 -26.99 -7.45
C ALA A 32 8.80 -27.77 -7.85
N GLY A 33 7.89 -27.18 -8.63
CA GLY A 33 6.68 -27.85 -9.10
C GLY A 33 5.52 -27.90 -8.09
N SER A 34 5.56 -27.06 -7.05
CA SER A 34 4.52 -26.98 -6.00
C SER A 34 3.80 -25.61 -6.02
N PRO A 35 2.97 -25.33 -7.04
CA PRO A 35 2.39 -23.99 -7.24
C PRO A 35 1.40 -23.57 -6.15
N PHE A 36 0.83 -24.53 -5.42
CA PHE A 36 -0.01 -24.23 -4.26
C PHE A 36 0.78 -23.56 -3.13
N LEU A 37 1.98 -24.06 -2.84
CA LEU A 37 2.89 -23.45 -1.86
C LEU A 37 3.46 -22.14 -2.41
N GLY A 38 3.83 -22.12 -3.70
CA GLY A 38 4.40 -20.96 -4.36
C GLY A 38 3.46 -19.76 -4.39
N ARG A 39 2.19 -19.93 -4.76
CA ARG A 39 1.25 -18.81 -4.96
C ARG A 39 0.14 -18.75 -3.93
N GLY A 40 -0.36 -19.91 -3.50
CA GLY A 40 -1.49 -20.00 -2.57
C GLY A 40 -1.14 -19.51 -1.17
N VAL A 41 -0.02 -19.95 -0.61
CA VAL A 41 0.39 -19.55 0.75
C VAL A 41 0.67 -18.04 0.86
N PRO A 42 1.45 -17.41 -0.04
CA PRO A 42 1.64 -15.96 -0.03
C PRO A 42 0.34 -15.16 -0.16
N PHE A 43 -0.59 -15.65 -0.99
CA PHE A 43 -1.88 -14.98 -1.19
C PHE A 43 -2.71 -14.99 0.10
N LEU A 44 -2.75 -16.13 0.80
CA LEU A 44 -3.41 -16.24 2.10
C LEU A 44 -2.75 -15.38 3.17
N LEU A 45 -1.42 -15.27 3.18
CA LEU A 45 -0.69 -14.35 4.07
C LEU A 45 -1.06 -12.89 3.79
N GLY A 46 -1.13 -12.50 2.50
CA GLY A 46 -1.61 -11.19 2.10
C GLY A 46 -3.02 -10.91 2.63
N ILE A 47 -3.94 -11.87 2.51
CA ILE A 47 -5.30 -11.75 3.05
C ILE A 47 -5.27 -11.58 4.57
N GLY A 48 -4.47 -12.38 5.27
CA GLY A 48 -4.30 -12.30 6.72
C GLY A 48 -3.82 -10.91 7.17
N VAL A 49 -2.85 -10.33 6.46
CA VAL A 49 -2.35 -8.98 6.74
C VAL A 49 -3.42 -7.92 6.45
N ALA A 50 -4.18 -8.04 5.37
CA ALA A 50 -5.28 -7.11 5.10
C ALA A 50 -6.34 -7.16 6.19
N ILE A 51 -6.78 -8.35 6.58
CA ILE A 51 -7.76 -8.54 7.66
C ILE A 51 -7.23 -7.96 8.96
N PHE A 52 -5.96 -8.22 9.29
CA PHE A 52 -5.31 -7.66 10.47
C PHE A 52 -5.30 -6.12 10.45
N ILE A 53 -4.91 -5.50 9.33
CA ILE A 53 -4.93 -4.04 9.17
C ILE A 53 -6.34 -3.50 9.31
N LEU A 54 -7.33 -4.15 8.70
CA LEU A 54 -8.72 -3.76 8.83
C LEU A 54 -9.18 -3.81 10.29
N ALA A 55 -8.92 -4.91 11.00
CA ALA A 55 -9.27 -5.08 12.41
C ALA A 55 -8.53 -4.08 13.32
N ALA A 56 -7.22 -3.93 13.15
CA ALA A 56 -6.38 -3.04 13.96
C ALA A 56 -6.74 -1.55 13.79
N THR A 57 -7.31 -1.18 12.65
CA THR A 57 -7.62 0.21 12.33
C THR A 57 -9.06 0.63 12.66
N GLU A 58 -9.86 -0.27 13.25
CA GLU A 58 -11.26 -0.01 13.61
C GLU A 58 -11.42 1.11 14.65
N HIS A 59 -10.47 1.23 15.58
CA HIS A 59 -10.57 2.13 16.72
C HIS A 59 -9.75 3.43 16.58
N LEU A 60 -9.10 3.67 15.44
CA LEU A 60 -8.30 4.88 15.23
C LEU A 60 -9.19 6.13 15.14
N GLN A 61 -8.99 7.04 16.10
CA GLN A 61 -9.74 8.29 16.30
C GLN A 61 -9.59 9.27 15.12
N HIS A 62 -10.62 10.08 14.87
CA HIS A 62 -10.73 11.05 13.77
C HIS A 62 -9.93 12.35 14.00
N GLY A 63 -8.63 12.25 14.25
CA GLY A 63 -7.74 13.40 14.43
C GLY A 63 -6.98 13.83 13.17
N LEU A 64 -6.42 15.03 13.18
CA LEU A 64 -5.48 15.54 12.16
C LEU A 64 -4.38 14.52 11.83
N LEU A 65 -3.80 13.91 12.86
CA LEU A 65 -2.77 12.88 12.75
C LEU A 65 -3.23 11.67 11.93
N SER A 66 -4.49 11.24 12.08
CA SER A 66 -5.06 10.16 11.29
C SER A 66 -5.12 10.54 9.81
N SER A 67 -5.55 11.77 9.49
CA SER A 67 -5.59 12.25 8.12
C SER A 67 -4.20 12.42 7.48
N ILE A 68 -3.20 12.86 8.24
CA ILE A 68 -1.79 12.93 7.79
C ILE A 68 -1.26 11.54 7.45
N VAL A 69 -1.34 10.61 8.41
CA VAL A 69 -0.84 9.24 8.22
C VAL A 69 -1.55 8.56 7.05
N LEU A 70 -2.85 8.77 6.93
CA LEU A 70 -3.67 8.25 5.84
C LEU A 70 -3.24 8.80 4.48
N GLY A 71 -3.06 10.12 4.37
CA GLY A 71 -2.59 10.73 3.14
C GLY A 71 -1.20 10.21 2.77
N ALA A 72 -0.29 10.12 3.74
CA ALA A 72 1.07 9.62 3.55
C ALA A 72 1.08 8.15 3.07
N VAL A 73 0.36 7.26 3.75
CA VAL A 73 0.34 5.84 3.35
C VAL A 73 -0.39 5.64 2.03
N ALA A 74 -1.50 6.35 1.79
CA ALA A 74 -2.25 6.21 0.55
C ALA A 74 -1.45 6.69 -0.67
N LEU A 75 -0.91 7.91 -0.63
CA LEU A 75 -0.11 8.43 -1.75
C LEU A 75 1.27 7.76 -1.85
N GLY A 76 1.87 7.37 -0.72
CA GLY A 76 3.09 6.56 -0.72
C GLY A 76 2.89 5.19 -1.34
N GLY A 77 1.79 4.52 -1.02
CA GLY A 77 1.42 3.24 -1.63
C GLY A 77 1.11 3.37 -3.12
N ILE A 78 0.34 4.39 -3.53
CA ILE A 78 0.06 4.67 -4.94
C ILE A 78 1.37 4.97 -5.70
N GLY A 79 2.21 5.84 -5.14
CA GLY A 79 3.51 6.18 -5.72
C GLY A 79 4.42 4.96 -5.84
N PHE A 80 4.44 4.10 -4.81
CA PHE A 80 5.20 2.85 -4.83
C PHE A 80 4.71 1.92 -5.94
N VAL A 81 3.41 1.63 -6.01
CA VAL A 81 2.83 0.76 -7.04
C VAL A 81 3.08 1.34 -8.44
N ALA A 82 2.84 2.64 -8.62
CA ALA A 82 3.06 3.32 -9.90
C ALA A 82 4.54 3.32 -10.31
N GLY A 83 5.48 3.54 -9.39
CA GLY A 83 6.91 3.48 -9.69
C GLY A 83 7.44 2.06 -9.85
N PHE A 84 6.80 1.08 -9.23
CA PHE A 84 7.20 -0.33 -9.34
C PHE A 84 6.78 -0.89 -10.69
N PHE A 85 5.48 -0.82 -10.99
CA PHE A 85 4.91 -1.44 -12.17
C PHE A 85 4.92 -0.51 -13.38
N GLY A 86 4.86 0.81 -13.20
CA GLY A 86 4.82 1.78 -14.29
C GLY A 86 5.95 1.60 -15.31
N PRO A 87 7.23 1.56 -14.89
CA PRO A 87 8.34 1.29 -15.79
C PRO A 87 8.21 -0.05 -16.51
N MET A 88 7.79 -1.13 -15.81
CA MET A 88 7.66 -2.46 -16.42
C MET A 88 6.49 -2.56 -17.41
N ILE A 89 5.44 -1.77 -17.22
CA ILE A 89 4.29 -1.72 -18.14
C ILE A 89 4.64 -0.93 -19.39
N LEU A 90 5.39 0.17 -19.25
CA LEU A 90 5.79 1.04 -20.37
C LEU A 90 6.97 0.47 -21.15
N ASP A 91 7.91 -0.16 -20.45
CA ASP A 91 9.08 -0.84 -20.99
C ASP A 91 9.32 -2.14 -20.20
N PRO A 92 8.88 -3.30 -20.72
CA PRO A 92 9.06 -4.60 -20.07
C PRO A 92 10.52 -4.98 -19.82
N GLY A 93 11.48 -4.35 -20.50
CA GLY A 93 12.92 -4.53 -20.26
C GLY A 93 13.47 -3.69 -19.10
N ALA A 94 12.70 -2.73 -18.59
CA ALA A 94 13.13 -1.85 -17.51
C ALA A 94 13.12 -2.57 -16.15
N SER A 95 14.29 -3.01 -15.71
CA SER A 95 14.53 -3.59 -14.38
C SER A 95 14.52 -2.55 -13.24
N GLN A 96 14.28 -1.27 -13.56
CA GLN A 96 14.36 -0.15 -12.61
C GLN A 96 13.10 0.03 -11.75
N GLY A 97 11.99 -0.65 -12.08
CA GLY A 97 10.73 -0.54 -11.34
C GLY A 97 10.90 -0.63 -9.81
N PRO A 98 11.53 -1.69 -9.27
CA PRO A 98 11.74 -1.82 -7.84
C PRO A 98 12.57 -0.68 -7.25
N LEU A 99 13.62 -0.24 -7.94
CA LEU A 99 14.51 0.82 -7.47
C LEU A 99 13.81 2.19 -7.45
N LEU A 100 13.05 2.50 -8.51
CA LEU A 100 12.30 3.75 -8.65
C LEU A 100 11.16 3.84 -7.62
N SER A 101 10.49 2.70 -7.36
CA SER A 101 9.45 2.59 -6.34
C SER A 101 9.97 2.88 -4.93
N LEU A 102 11.11 2.29 -4.57
CA LEU A 102 11.68 2.35 -3.23
C LEU A 102 12.39 3.67 -2.94
N LEU A 103 13.08 4.25 -3.92
CA LEU A 103 13.94 5.42 -3.69
C LEU A 103 13.28 6.77 -3.99
N MET A 104 12.24 6.80 -4.84
CA MET A 104 11.70 8.06 -5.33
C MET A 104 10.19 8.13 -5.19
N THR A 105 9.47 7.31 -5.95
CA THR A 105 8.01 7.48 -6.13
C THR A 105 7.21 7.07 -4.89
N GLY A 106 7.60 6.00 -4.20
CA GLY A 106 6.99 5.59 -2.93
C GLY A 106 7.27 6.56 -1.79
N GLN A 107 8.54 6.99 -1.64
CA GLN A 107 8.93 7.97 -0.62
C GLN A 107 8.33 9.36 -0.91
N GLY A 108 8.37 9.82 -2.15
CA GLY A 108 7.79 11.09 -2.59
C GLY A 108 6.28 11.11 -2.40
N GLY A 109 5.59 10.02 -2.75
CA GLY A 109 4.17 9.85 -2.45
C GLY A 109 3.87 9.91 -0.94
N PHE A 110 4.73 9.31 -0.12
CA PHE A 110 4.57 9.34 1.34
C PHE A 110 4.76 10.74 1.92
N VAL A 111 5.83 11.42 1.51
CA VAL A 111 6.18 12.77 1.96
C VAL A 111 5.13 13.79 1.52
N LEU A 112 4.64 13.72 0.28
CA LEU A 112 3.58 14.61 -0.22
C LEU A 112 2.21 14.24 0.34
N GLY A 113 1.99 12.97 0.64
CA GLY A 113 0.73 12.47 1.15
C GLY A 113 0.36 13.02 2.53
N GLY A 114 1.34 13.16 3.42
CA GLY A 114 1.11 13.73 4.76
C GLY A 114 0.49 15.14 4.72
N PRO A 115 1.14 16.12 4.08
CA PRO A 115 0.62 17.47 3.91
C PRO A 115 -0.73 17.53 3.19
N LEU A 116 -0.93 16.72 2.14
CA LEU A 116 -2.20 16.67 1.42
C LEU A 116 -3.33 16.09 2.29
N GLY A 117 -3.02 15.10 3.13
CA GLY A 117 -3.92 14.57 4.15
C GLY A 117 -4.33 15.61 5.19
N ALA A 118 -3.36 16.41 5.67
CA ALA A 118 -3.63 17.54 6.57
C ALA A 118 -4.52 18.60 5.92
N LEU A 119 -4.21 18.98 4.67
CA LEU A 119 -4.96 19.97 3.92
C LEU A 119 -6.40 19.50 3.69
N TRP A 120 -6.59 18.23 3.34
CA TRP A 120 -7.91 17.64 3.15
C TRP A 120 -8.75 17.65 4.44
N TRP A 121 -8.13 17.34 5.59
CA TRP A 121 -8.79 17.43 6.89
C TRP A 121 -9.22 18.86 7.24
N TRP A 122 -8.37 19.84 6.94
CA TRP A 122 -8.65 21.26 7.17
C TRP A 122 -9.80 21.78 6.31
N ILE A 123 -9.81 21.45 5.01
CA ILE A 123 -10.90 21.81 4.09
C ILE A 123 -12.23 21.17 4.56
N ARG A 124 -12.19 19.91 5.00
CA ARG A 124 -13.37 19.19 5.46
C ARG A 124 -14.00 19.81 6.71
N GLN A 125 -13.18 20.27 7.65
CA GLN A 125 -13.69 20.98 8.84
C GLN A 125 -14.34 22.31 8.49
N ARG A 126 -13.77 23.07 7.56
CA ARG A 126 -14.36 24.33 7.11
C ARG A 126 -15.72 24.14 6.45
N ARG A 127 -15.92 23.04 5.73
CA ARG A 127 -17.22 22.67 5.13
C ARG A 127 -18.25 22.17 6.14
N ALA A 128 -17.83 21.68 7.30
CA ALA A 128 -18.74 21.23 8.35
C ALA A 128 -19.18 22.37 9.29
N ALA A 129 -18.47 23.50 9.25
CA ALA A 129 -18.75 24.70 10.04
C ALA A 129 -19.50 25.80 9.27
N ALA A 130 -19.80 25.57 8.00
CA ALA A 130 -20.57 26.44 7.10
C ALA A 130 -21.91 25.79 6.78
#